data_AF-A0A7W0TCI3-F1
#
_entry.id   AF-A0A7W0TCI3-F1
#
_cell.length_a   1.000
_cell.length_b   1.000
_cell.length_c   1.000
_cell.angle_alpha   90.00
_cell.angle_beta   90.00
_cell.angle_gamma   90.00
#
_symmetry.space_group_name_H-M   'P 1'
#
loop_
_entity.id
_entity.type
_entity.pdbx_description
1 polymer ?
#
loop_
_entity_poly.entity_id
_entity_poly.type
_entity_poly.pdbx_seq_one_letter_code
_entity_poly.pdbx_strand_id
1 'polypeptide(L)' 'MRIVVLNGVNLDVVGRRDPALYGGISISELETRIYEWASELHCTVRARQTNHEGEFIDWCHEAFDWAD' A
#
# COMPACT_ATOMS: atom_id res chain seq x y z
N MET A 1 9.39 -3.37 14.07
CA MET A 1 7.97 -3.48 13.65
C MET A 1 7.93 -3.53 12.13
N ARG A 2 7.34 -4.59 11.60
CA ARG A 2 7.17 -4.89 10.18
C ARG A 2 5.71 -4.70 9.79
N ILE A 3 5.46 -3.82 8.83
CA ILE A 3 4.11 -3.46 8.39
C ILE A 3 3.97 -3.76 6.91
N VAL A 4 2.85 -4.35 6.52
CA VAL A 4 2.48 -4.51 5.11
C VAL A 4 1.29 -3.61 4.80
N VAL A 5 1.40 -2.82 3.74
CA VAL A 5 0.30 -2.01 3.20
C VAL A 5 -0.16 -2.65 1.90
N LEU A 6 -1.35 -3.24 1.91
CA LEU A 6 -1.93 -3.94 0.76
C LEU A 6 -3.03 -3.09 0.12
N ASN A 7 -2.81 -2.73 -1.14
CA ASN A 7 -3.75 -1.95 -1.95
C ASN A 7 -4.47 -2.87 -2.95
N GLY A 8 -5.80 -2.84 -2.93
CA GLY A 8 -6.63 -3.67 -3.78
C GLY A 8 -6.89 -3.07 -5.17
N VAL A 9 -7.97 -3.57 -5.77
CA VAL A 9 -8.33 -3.29 -7.17
C VAL A 9 -8.60 -1.80 -7.42
N ASN A 10 -8.11 -1.30 -8.56
CA ASN A 10 -8.26 0.06 -9.08
C ASN A 10 -7.52 1.17 -8.31
N LEU A 11 -6.70 0.85 -7.31
CA LEU A 11 -5.93 1.87 -6.60
C LEU A 11 -4.70 2.34 -7.38
N ASP A 12 -4.23 1.57 -8.37
CA ASP A 12 -3.22 1.99 -9.35
C ASP A 12 -3.67 3.20 -10.18
N VAL A 13 -4.98 3.35 -10.41
CA VAL A 13 -5.57 4.47 -11.15
C VAL A 13 -6.20 5.54 -10.27
N VAL A 14 -5.95 5.54 -8.95
CA VAL A 14 -6.55 6.50 -8.01
C VAL A 14 -6.26 7.96 -8.41
N GLY A 15 -5.07 8.24 -8.95
CA GLY A 15 -4.69 9.58 -9.44
C GLY A 15 -5.48 10.06 -10.66
N ARG A 16 -6.32 9.22 -11.27
CA ARG A 16 -7.25 9.59 -12.36
C ARG A 16 -8.68 9.82 -11.88
N ARG A 17 -8.97 9.56 -10.61
CA ARG A 17 -10.30 9.79 -10.02
C ARG A 17 -10.45 11.25 -9.62
N ASP A 18 -11.68 11.65 -9.29
CA ASP A 18 -11.99 13.00 -8.83
C ASP A 18 -11.17 13.34 -7.57
N PRO A 19 -10.22 14.30 -7.64
CA PRO A 19 -9.40 14.67 -6.50
C PRO A 19 -10.20 15.23 -5.32
N ALA A 20 -11.39 15.79 -5.57
CA ALA A 20 -12.25 16.29 -4.50
C ALA A 20 -12.79 15.16 -3.60
N LEU A 21 -12.84 13.93 -4.12
CA LEU A 21 -13.31 12.75 -3.41
C LEU A 21 -12.18 11.85 -2.92
N TYR A 22 -11.14 11.66 -3.73
CA TYR A 22 -10.08 10.67 -3.48
C TYR A 22 -8.74 11.28 -3.06
N GLY A 23 -8.63 12.61 -3.06
CA GLY A 23 -7.36 13.31 -2.97
C GLY A 23 -6.60 13.28 -4.30
N GLY A 24 -5.63 14.17 -4.44
CA GLY A 24 -4.85 14.34 -5.67
C GLY A 24 -3.55 13.53 -5.72
N ILE A 25 -3.30 12.65 -4.74
CA ILE A 25 -2.06 11.88 -4.66
C ILE A 25 -2.19 10.57 -5.43
N SER A 26 -1.16 10.23 -6.19
CA SER A 26 -1.01 8.91 -6.81
C SER A 26 -0.62 7.84 -5.78
N ILE A 27 -0.79 6.57 -6.16
CA ILE A 27 -0.39 5.46 -5.29
C ILE A 27 1.13 5.47 -5.03
N SER A 28 1.94 5.80 -6.04
CA SER A 28 3.41 5.85 -5.90
C SER A 28 3.88 6.99 -4.99
N GLU A 29 3.20 8.14 -5.03
CA GLU A 29 3.47 9.24 -4.09
C GLU A 29 3.06 8.87 -2.66
N LEU A 30 1.94 8.17 -2.49
CA LEU A 30 1.52 7.64 -1.20
C LEU A 30 2.54 6.63 -0.64
N GLU A 31 3.02 5.71 -1.47
CA GLU A 31 4.06 4.73 -1.09
C GLU A 31 5.35 5.42 -0.65
N THR A 32 5.78 6.47 -1.37
CA THR A 32 6.97 7.25 -1.01
C THR A 32 6.84 7.84 0.39
N ARG A 33 5.70 8.47 0.69
CA ARG A 33 5.42 9.03 2.03
C ARG A 33 5.38 7.96 3.11
N ILE A 34 4.79 6.81 2.81
CA ILE A 34 4.75 5.67 3.73
C ILE A 34 6.18 5.21 4.08
N TYR A 35 7.08 5.14 3.11
CA TYR A 35 8.48 4.77 3.36
C TYR A 35 9.24 5.84 4.16
N GLU A 36 8.98 7.13 3.91
CA GLU A 36 9.53 8.23 4.71
C GLU A 36 9.09 8.11 6.18
N TRP A 37 7.78 7.97 6.43
CA TRP A 37 7.26 7.79 7.79
C TRP A 37 7.78 6.53 8.46
N ALA A 38 7.93 5.43 7.71
CA ALA A 38 8.50 4.20 8.24
C ALA A 38 9.95 4.41 8.71
N SER A 39 10.74 5.16 7.93
CA SER A 39 12.11 5.50 8.29
C SER A 39 12.16 6.36 9.56
N GLU A 40 11.32 7.38 9.67
CA GLU A 40 11.21 8.25 10.85
C GLU A 40 10.79 7.48 12.11
N LEU A 41 9.89 6.50 11.95
CA LEU A 41 9.36 5.69 13.05
C LEU A 41 10.16 4.40 13.30
N HIS A 42 11.31 4.22 12.64
CA HIS A 42 12.15 3.02 12.75
C HIS A 42 11.38 1.70 12.50
N CYS A 43 10.47 1.73 11.52
CA CYS A 43 9.69 0.59 11.06
C CYS A 43 10.17 0.11 9.70
N THR A 44 9.88 -1.15 9.37
CA THR A 44 10.07 -1.70 8.02
C THR A 44 8.72 -1.86 7.35
N VAL A 45 8.53 -1.25 6.18
CA VAL A 45 7.27 -1.34 5.43
C VAL A 45 7.47 -2.07 4.10
N ARG A 46 6.46 -2.86 3.71
CA ARG A 46 6.25 -3.32 2.33
C ARG A 46 4.91 -2.77 1.84
N ALA A 47 4.92 -1.91 0.83
CA ALA A 47 3.70 -1.53 0.14
C ALA A 47 3.56 -2.35 -1.15
N ARG A 48 2.35 -2.85 -1.42
CA ARG A 48 2.03 -3.63 -2.63
C ARG A 48 0.64 -3.25 -3.13
N GLN A 49 0.43 -3.36 -4.44
CA GLN A 49 -0.87 -3.16 -5.08
C GLN A 49 -1.11 -4.26 -6.11
N THR A 50 -2.33 -4.78 -6.15
CA THR A 50 -2.75 -5.70 -7.22
C THR A 50 -4.21 -5.50 -7.61
N ASN A 51 -4.49 -5.81 -8.87
CA ASN A 51 -5.84 -5.91 -9.41
C ASN A 51 -6.37 -7.36 -9.43
N HIS A 52 -5.60 -8.32 -8.90
CA HIS A 52 -5.96 -9.73 -8.84
C HIS A 52 -6.32 -10.14 -7.41
N GLU A 53 -7.57 -10.57 -7.20
CA GLU A 53 -8.06 -11.00 -5.88
C GLU A 53 -7.21 -12.14 -5.29
N GLY A 54 -6.84 -13.13 -6.09
CA GLY A 54 -6.00 -14.25 -5.63
C GLY A 54 -4.64 -13.79 -5.10
N GLU A 55 -3.97 -12.89 -5.83
CA GLU A 55 -2.67 -12.35 -5.39
C GLU A 55 -2.81 -11.52 -4.10
N PHE A 56 -3.90 -10.74 -3.96
CA PHE A 56 -4.16 -10.00 -2.73
C PHE A 56 -4.35 -10.94 -1.53
N ILE A 57 -5.09 -12.03 -1.73
CA ILE A 57 -5.30 -13.06 -0.70
C ILE A 57 -3.99 -13.77 -0.35
N ASP A 58 -3.15 -14.09 -1.34
CA ASP A 58 -1.83 -14.69 -1.12
C ASP A 58 -0.96 -13.78 -0.25
N TRP A 59 -0.96 -12.47 -0.50
CA TRP A 59 -0.26 -11.50 0.35
C TRP A 59 -0.82 -11.39 1.76
N CYS A 60 -2.14 -11.54 1.94
CA CYS A 60 -2.73 -11.62 3.27
C CYS A 60 -2.23 -12.85 4.04
N HIS A 61 -2.09 -14.00 3.38
CA HIS A 61 -1.51 -15.20 3.99
C HIS A 61 -0.03 -14.99 4.34
N GLU A 62 0.77 -14.45 3.42
CA GLU A 62 2.19 -14.12 3.66
C GLU A 62 2.37 -13.12 4.82
N ALA A 63 1.41 -12.22 5.02
CA ALA A 63 1.48 -11.20 6.07
C ALA A 63 1.47 -11.83 7.47
N PHE A 64 0.84 -12.98 7.69
CA PHE A 64 0.88 -13.67 8.99
C PHE A 64 2.29 -14.07 9.43
N ASP A 65 3.16 -14.41 8.47
CA ASP A 65 4.54 -14.81 8.76
C ASP A 65 5.51 -13.62 8.80
N TRP A 66 5.19 -12.54 8.06
CA TRP A 66 6.12 -11.44 7.86
C TRP A 66 5.79 -10.16 8.63
N ALA A 67 4.52 -9.80 8.83
CA ALA A 67 4.16 -8.60 9.58
C ALA A 67 4.27 -8.87 11.10
N ASP A 68 4.50 -7.79 11.87
CA ASP A 68 4.47 -7.83 13.34
C ASP A 68 3.10 -7.36 13.87
#